data_AF-A0A927S1C9-F1
#
_entry.id   AF-A0A927S1C9-F1
#
_cell.length_a   1.000
_cell.length_b   1.000
_cell.length_c   1.000
_cell.angle_alpha   90.00
_cell.angle_beta   90.00
_cell.angle_gamma   90.00
#
_symmetry.space_group_name_H-M   'P 1'
#
loop_
_entity.id
_entity.type
_entity.pdbx_description
1 polymer ?
#
loop_
_entity_poly.entity_id
_entity_poly.type
_entity_poly.pdbx_seq_one_letter_code
_entity_poly.pdbx_strand_id
1 'polypeptide(L)'
;MSIHTQIAFYRKKENLTQEALAEKLSISNQAVSKWESGQSCPDIMLLPKLADIFHISLDRLFEREFAEIEAEDDDPTLHIQLVEGNRRVNNLALQKEVHIYLEGSVRDIKSDFSVNCDEVMGNIEAAGSVNCDAVHGNVTAGGSVTCDDIYLNARAGGNITCDDIAGSASAGGNITCDSIGGHASAGRSIN
;
A
#
# COMPACT_ATOMS: atom_id res chain seq x y z
N MET A 1 -26.54 17.47 7.05
CA MET A 1 -27.42 18.17 6.09
C MET A 1 -27.20 17.59 4.70
N SER A 2 -28.00 18.00 3.71
CA SER A 2 -27.97 17.46 2.35
C SER A 2 -27.21 18.38 1.39
N ILE A 3 -26.74 17.84 0.26
CA ILE A 3 -26.06 18.66 -0.77
C ILE A 3 -26.91 19.84 -1.27
N HIS A 4 -28.24 19.69 -1.33
CA HIS A 4 -29.13 20.78 -1.74
C HIS A 4 -29.10 21.97 -0.77
N THR A 5 -29.06 21.70 0.54
CA THR A 5 -28.92 22.76 1.55
C THR A 5 -27.55 23.42 1.49
N GLN A 6 -26.50 22.66 1.16
CA GLN A 6 -25.14 23.20 1.06
C GLN A 6 -24.95 24.13 -0.15
N ILE A 7 -25.48 23.75 -1.31
CA ILE A 7 -25.43 24.62 -2.50
C ILE A 7 -26.09 25.97 -2.20
N ALA A 8 -27.27 25.96 -1.56
CA ALA A 8 -27.97 27.18 -1.19
C ALA A 8 -27.19 28.01 -0.15
N PHE A 9 -26.55 27.35 0.82
CA PHE A 9 -25.75 28.00 1.86
C PHE A 9 -24.52 28.70 1.25
N TYR A 10 -23.69 27.98 0.50
CA TYR A 10 -22.48 28.54 -0.09
C TYR A 10 -22.76 29.56 -1.20
N ARG A 11 -23.80 29.37 -2.01
CA ARG A 11 -24.24 30.39 -2.97
C ARG A 11 -24.54 31.72 -2.28
N LYS A 12 -25.31 31.68 -1.18
CA LYS A 12 -25.63 32.89 -0.39
C LYS A 12 -24.39 33.49 0.26
N LYS A 13 -23.46 32.66 0.73
CA LYS A 13 -22.18 33.09 1.30
C LYS A 13 -21.32 33.85 0.28
N GLU A 14 -21.32 33.41 -0.97
CA GLU A 14 -20.66 34.07 -2.10
C GLU A 14 -21.49 35.25 -2.69
N ASN A 15 -22.61 35.62 -2.05
CA ASN A 15 -23.53 36.68 -2.50
C ASN A 15 -24.06 36.50 -3.94
N LEU A 16 -24.17 35.26 -4.41
CA LEU A 16 -24.67 34.96 -5.76
C LEU A 16 -26.19 34.79 -5.74
N THR A 17 -26.89 35.25 -6.78
CA THR A 17 -28.28 34.83 -7.03
C THR A 17 -28.33 33.45 -7.69
N GLN A 18 -29.50 32.82 -7.75
CA GLN A 18 -29.63 31.54 -8.46
C GLN A 18 -29.31 31.69 -9.96
N GLU A 19 -29.67 32.84 -10.55
CA GLU A 19 -29.35 33.20 -11.93
C GLU A 19 -27.85 33.36 -12.13
N ALA A 20 -27.17 34.08 -11.23
CA ALA A 20 -25.73 34.29 -11.31
C ALA A 20 -24.93 32.99 -11.18
N LEU A 21 -25.37 32.07 -10.32
CA LEU A 21 -24.75 30.74 -10.20
C LEU A 21 -24.99 29.91 -11.47
N ALA A 22 -26.21 29.94 -12.02
CA ALA A 22 -26.55 29.24 -13.24
C ALA A 22 -25.73 29.74 -14.45
N GLU A 23 -25.53 31.05 -14.55
CA GLU A 23 -24.70 31.67 -15.58
C GLU A 23 -23.24 31.20 -15.49
N LYS A 24 -22.65 31.24 -14.28
CA LYS A 24 -21.28 30.73 -14.04
C LYS A 24 -21.11 29.26 -14.42
N LEU A 25 -22.16 28.44 -14.25
CA LEU A 25 -22.14 27.02 -14.58
C LEU A 25 -22.62 26.71 -16.01
N SER A 26 -23.07 27.73 -16.76
CA SER A 26 -23.67 27.59 -18.09
C SER A 26 -24.86 26.63 -18.12
N ILE A 27 -25.76 26.75 -17.13
CA ILE A 27 -26.99 25.97 -17.00
C ILE A 27 -28.21 26.88 -16.84
N SER A 28 -29.41 26.31 -16.81
CA SER A 28 -30.62 27.09 -16.55
C SER A 28 -30.76 27.44 -15.07
N ASN A 29 -31.30 28.63 -14.78
CA ASN A 29 -31.68 29.03 -13.41
C ASN A 29 -32.63 28.01 -12.76
N GLN A 30 -33.52 27.42 -13.55
CA GLN A 30 -34.43 26.36 -13.09
C GLN A 30 -33.69 25.12 -12.57
N ALA A 31 -32.53 24.78 -13.12
CA ALA A 31 -31.70 23.68 -12.61
C ALA A 31 -31.21 23.99 -11.19
N VAL A 32 -30.66 25.18 -10.96
CA VAL A 32 -30.21 25.61 -9.62
C VAL A 32 -31.37 25.63 -8.63
N SER A 33 -32.55 26.14 -9.03
CA SER A 33 -33.75 26.13 -8.19
C SER A 33 -34.17 24.71 -7.79
N LYS A 34 -34.14 23.76 -8.72
CA LYS A 34 -34.42 22.34 -8.44
C LYS A 34 -33.37 21.68 -7.57
N TRP A 35 -32.11 22.09 -7.67
CA TRP A 35 -31.05 21.63 -6.78
C TRP A 35 -31.29 22.12 -5.36
N GLU A 36 -31.48 23.42 -5.14
CA GLU A 36 -31.64 23.99 -3.80
C GLU A 36 -32.93 23.55 -3.09
N SER A 37 -33.94 23.14 -3.86
CA SER A 37 -35.21 22.57 -3.34
C SER A 37 -35.18 21.04 -3.19
N GLY A 38 -34.07 20.37 -3.51
CA GLY A 38 -33.92 18.92 -3.39
C GLY A 38 -34.71 18.10 -4.42
N GLN A 39 -35.26 18.72 -5.46
CA GLN A 39 -36.01 18.05 -6.52
C GLN A 39 -35.10 17.35 -7.54
N SER A 40 -33.83 17.76 -7.63
CA SER A 40 -32.81 17.12 -8.46
C SER A 40 -31.42 17.37 -7.88
N CYS A 41 -30.41 16.66 -8.39
CA CYS A 41 -29.02 16.86 -8.01
C CYS A 41 -28.23 17.48 -9.17
N PRO A 42 -27.13 18.20 -8.89
CA PRO A 42 -26.17 18.57 -9.91
C PRO A 42 -25.60 17.34 -10.60
N ASP A 43 -25.30 17.47 -11.89
CA ASP A 43 -24.48 16.49 -12.60
C ASP A 43 -23.12 16.38 -11.89
N ILE A 44 -22.59 15.15 -11.81
CA ILE A 44 -21.27 14.88 -11.23
C ILE A 44 -20.17 15.76 -11.85
N MET A 45 -20.29 16.09 -13.13
CA MET A 45 -19.34 16.96 -13.87
C MET A 45 -19.39 18.43 -13.43
N LEU A 46 -20.46 18.85 -12.74
CA LEU A 46 -20.62 20.22 -12.22
C LEU A 46 -20.13 20.35 -10.79
N LEU A 47 -19.90 19.24 -10.07
CA LEU A 47 -19.45 19.26 -8.69
C LEU A 47 -18.06 19.93 -8.52
N PRO A 48 -17.04 19.66 -9.36
CA PRO A 48 -15.76 20.36 -9.25
C PRO A 48 -15.91 21.87 -9.47
N LYS A 49 -16.73 22.27 -10.44
CA LYS A 49 -16.99 23.69 -10.72
C LYS A 49 -17.72 24.38 -9.56
N LEU A 50 -18.66 23.69 -8.92
CA LEU A 50 -19.33 24.18 -7.71
C LEU A 50 -18.33 24.38 -6.58
N ALA A 51 -17.45 23.40 -6.36
CA ALA A 51 -16.38 23.48 -5.36
C ALA A 51 -15.45 24.68 -5.62
N ASP A 52 -15.06 24.91 -6.88
CA ASP A 52 -14.24 26.05 -7.30
C ASP A 52 -14.95 27.39 -7.07
N ILE A 53 -16.22 27.51 -7.47
CA ILE A 53 -17.03 28.74 -7.30
C ILE A 53 -17.24 29.07 -5.82
N PHE A 54 -17.41 28.05 -4.98
CA PHE A 54 -17.65 28.22 -3.54
C PHE A 54 -16.38 28.25 -2.70
N HIS A 55 -15.21 28.07 -3.31
CA HIS A 55 -13.91 28.04 -2.62
C HIS A 55 -13.86 27.00 -1.47
N ILE A 56 -14.39 25.80 -1.71
CA ILE A 56 -14.41 24.68 -0.77
C ILE A 56 -13.97 23.37 -1.44
N SER A 57 -13.66 22.35 -0.65
CA SER A 57 -13.48 20.98 -1.18
C SER A 57 -14.82 20.30 -1.45
N LEU A 58 -14.79 19.24 -2.27
CA LEU A 58 -15.94 18.37 -2.48
C LEU A 58 -16.43 17.74 -1.17
N ASP A 59 -15.52 17.31 -0.29
CA ASP A 59 -15.90 16.74 1.01
C ASP A 59 -16.75 17.70 1.82
N ARG A 60 -16.37 18.99 1.81
CA ARG A 60 -17.10 20.04 2.51
C ARG A 60 -18.45 20.36 1.85
N LEU A 61 -18.56 20.23 0.52
CA LEU A 61 -19.84 20.36 -0.19
C LEU A 61 -20.84 19.25 0.20
N PHE A 62 -20.33 18.06 0.55
CA PHE A 62 -21.14 16.91 0.97
C PHE A 62 -21.29 16.77 2.49
N GLU A 63 -20.75 17.70 3.30
CA GLU A 63 -20.67 17.57 4.75
C GLU A 63 -20.07 16.23 5.21
N ARG A 64 -19.09 15.75 4.44
CA ARG A 64 -18.19 14.74 4.97
C ARG A 64 -17.24 15.44 5.93
N GLU A 65 -17.60 15.44 7.21
CA GLU A 65 -16.57 15.32 8.23
C GLU A 65 -15.86 14.00 7.94
N PHE A 66 -14.54 13.96 8.07
CA PHE A 66 -13.83 12.67 8.05
C PHE A 66 -14.41 11.87 9.23
N ALA A 67 -15.42 11.04 8.96
CA ALA A 67 -15.76 9.98 9.86
C ALA A 67 -14.49 9.15 9.92
N GLU A 68 -13.94 8.98 11.12
CA GLU A 68 -13.05 7.85 11.38
C GLU A 68 -13.80 6.64 10.85
N ILE A 69 -13.32 6.11 9.73
CA ILE A 69 -13.88 4.90 9.16
C ILE A 69 -13.56 3.86 10.23
N GLU A 70 -14.54 3.45 11.03
CA GLU A 70 -14.43 2.19 11.77
C GLU A 70 -14.25 1.14 10.69
N ALA A 71 -13.00 0.74 10.46
CA ALA A 71 -12.64 -0.19 9.42
C ALA A 71 -13.33 -1.53 9.70
N GLU A 72 -14.42 -1.79 9.00
CA GLU A 72 -15.00 -3.12 8.89
C GLU A 72 -13.93 -4.02 8.24
N ASP A 73 -13.35 -4.90 9.05
CA ASP A 73 -12.46 -5.99 8.65
C ASP A 73 -11.13 -5.53 7.99
N ASP A 74 -10.40 -4.65 8.67
CA ASP A 74 -9.00 -4.36 8.29
C ASP A 74 -8.16 -5.64 8.45
N ASP A 75 -7.75 -6.23 7.31
CA ASP A 75 -6.70 -7.22 7.27
C ASP A 75 -5.50 -6.70 8.09
N PRO A 76 -4.98 -7.44 9.09
CA PRO A 76 -3.88 -6.99 9.95
C PRO A 76 -2.54 -6.78 9.20
N THR A 77 -2.55 -6.88 7.87
CA THR A 77 -1.41 -6.64 7.00
C THR A 77 -0.98 -5.17 7.00
N LEU A 78 0.24 -4.93 7.46
CA LEU A 78 0.88 -3.63 7.35
C LEU A 78 1.43 -3.42 5.93
N HIS A 79 0.84 -2.48 5.18
CA HIS A 79 1.33 -2.09 3.87
C HIS A 79 2.27 -0.87 3.97
N ILE A 80 3.53 -1.04 3.55
CA ILE A 80 4.52 0.02 3.50
C ILE A 80 4.89 0.30 2.05
N GLN A 81 4.82 1.57 1.65
CA GLN A 81 5.13 2.00 0.29
C GLN A 81 6.14 3.14 0.27
N LEU A 82 7.21 2.95 -0.50
CA LEU A 82 8.21 3.98 -0.72
C LEU A 82 7.86 4.81 -1.96
N VAL A 83 7.71 6.12 -1.77
CA VAL A 83 7.35 7.09 -2.82
C VAL A 83 8.34 8.25 -2.81
N GLU A 84 8.84 8.64 -3.98
CA GLU A 84 9.60 9.87 -4.17
C GLU A 84 8.80 10.85 -5.02
N GLY A 85 8.35 11.95 -4.42
CA GLY A 85 7.36 12.85 -5.03
C GLY A 85 6.05 12.12 -5.31
N ASN A 86 5.67 12.01 -6.58
CA ASN A 86 4.46 11.29 -7.03
C ASN A 86 4.78 9.94 -7.71
N ARG A 87 6.01 9.43 -7.57
CA ARG A 87 6.46 8.18 -8.21
C ARG A 87 6.74 7.12 -7.15
N ARG A 88 6.10 5.95 -7.32
CA ARG A 88 6.45 4.75 -6.55
C ARG A 88 7.86 4.33 -6.91
N VAL A 89 8.68 4.07 -5.90
CA VAL A 89 10.05 3.64 -6.13
C VAL A 89 10.08 2.13 -6.19
N ASN A 90 10.22 1.61 -7.41
CA ASN A 90 10.37 0.18 -7.66
C ASN A 90 11.84 -0.04 -7.99
N ASN A 91 12.63 -0.37 -6.96
CA ASN A 91 13.97 -0.95 -7.04
C ASN A 91 14.87 -0.44 -8.20
N LEU A 92 15.70 0.59 -7.95
CA LEU A 92 17.03 0.80 -8.56
C LEU A 92 17.59 2.16 -8.09
N ALA A 93 18.73 2.12 -7.40
CA ALA A 93 19.58 3.27 -7.04
C ALA A 93 19.02 4.29 -6.03
N LEU A 94 18.21 3.86 -5.06
CA LEU A 94 18.03 4.68 -3.85
C LEU A 94 19.30 4.62 -3.02
N GLN A 95 19.98 5.75 -2.86
CA GLN A 95 20.99 5.95 -1.80
C GLN A 95 20.33 6.16 -0.42
N LYS A 96 19.19 5.49 -0.17
CA LYS A 96 18.40 5.65 1.05
C LYS A 96 18.12 4.27 1.63
N GLU A 97 18.41 4.15 2.91
CA GLU A 97 18.09 2.98 3.73
C GLU A 97 16.87 3.31 4.59
N VAL A 98 15.92 2.38 4.67
CA VAL A 98 14.70 2.52 5.47
C VAL A 98 14.68 1.38 6.47
N HIS A 99 14.72 1.71 7.75
CA HIS A 99 14.57 0.74 8.83
C HIS A 99 13.13 0.77 9.35
N ILE A 100 12.50 -0.39 9.42
CA ILE A 100 11.15 -0.57 9.93
C ILE A 100 11.27 -1.43 11.18
N TYR A 101 10.80 -0.91 12.30
CA TYR A 101 10.79 -1.63 13.57
C TYR A 101 9.36 -2.03 13.88
N LEU A 102 9.13 -3.33 14.04
CA LEU A 102 7.84 -3.90 14.42
C LEU A 102 8.01 -4.61 15.75
N GLU A 103 7.15 -4.29 16.71
CA GLU A 103 7.08 -5.01 17.98
C GLU A 103 6.08 -6.15 17.87
N GLY A 104 6.53 -7.36 18.25
CA GLY A 104 5.73 -8.57 18.21
C GLY A 104 6.17 -9.57 17.14
N SER A 105 5.37 -10.62 16.95
CA SER A 105 5.71 -11.70 16.03
C SER A 105 5.34 -11.35 14.59
N VAL A 106 6.36 -11.24 13.73
CA VAL A 106 6.16 -11.08 12.29
C VAL A 106 5.77 -12.43 11.68
N ARG A 107 4.65 -12.47 10.94
CA ARG A 107 4.20 -13.68 10.24
C ARG A 107 4.81 -13.77 8.85
N ASP A 108 4.31 -13.00 7.91
CA ASP A 108 4.79 -13.05 6.53
C ASP A 108 5.42 -11.70 6.15
N ILE A 109 6.50 -11.74 5.37
CA ILE A 109 7.15 -10.56 4.80
C ILE A 109 7.15 -10.69 3.28
N LYS A 110 6.60 -9.67 2.60
CA LYS A 110 6.73 -9.51 1.15
C LYS A 110 7.40 -8.19 0.84
N SER A 111 8.50 -8.22 0.10
CA SER A 111 9.31 -7.04 -0.19
C SER A 111 9.85 -7.03 -1.62
N ASP A 112 9.78 -5.87 -2.28
CA ASP A 112 10.49 -5.62 -3.54
C ASP A 112 11.98 -5.31 -3.33
N PHE A 113 12.44 -5.31 -2.08
CA PHE A 113 13.80 -4.99 -1.64
C PHE A 113 14.38 -6.14 -0.81
N SER A 114 15.63 -5.97 -0.36
CA SER A 114 16.23 -6.88 0.62
C SER A 114 15.54 -6.77 1.98
N VAL A 115 15.53 -7.88 2.72
CA VAL A 115 14.94 -7.99 4.06
C VAL A 115 16.04 -8.39 5.03
N ASN A 116 16.20 -7.60 6.10
CA ASN A 116 17.02 -7.95 7.25
C ASN A 116 16.10 -8.04 8.47
N CYS A 117 16.07 -9.19 9.14
CA CYS A 117 15.14 -9.44 10.24
C CYS A 117 15.71 -10.40 11.27
N ASP A 118 15.11 -10.50 12.46
CA ASP A 118 15.54 -11.49 13.46
C ASP A 118 14.80 -12.81 13.19
N GLU A 119 13.61 -12.97 13.75
CA GLU A 119 12.80 -14.18 13.60
C GLU A 119 11.47 -13.89 12.88
N VAL A 120 11.07 -14.79 11.98
CA VAL A 120 9.82 -14.71 11.22
C VAL A 120 9.04 -16.02 11.34
N MET A 121 7.77 -15.92 11.78
CA MET A 121 6.90 -17.07 12.05
C MET A 121 6.30 -17.71 10.79
N GLY A 122 6.34 -17.01 9.66
CA GLY A 122 5.77 -17.43 8.38
C GLY A 122 6.78 -17.27 7.26
N ASN A 123 6.32 -16.85 6.09
CA ASN A 123 7.11 -16.86 4.86
C ASN A 123 7.77 -15.53 4.59
N ILE A 124 8.91 -15.57 3.91
CA ILE A 124 9.57 -14.38 3.36
C ILE A 124 9.63 -14.51 1.84
N GLU A 125 9.11 -13.52 1.13
CA GLU A 125 9.25 -13.34 -0.32
C GLU A 125 9.91 -11.98 -0.58
N ALA A 126 11.18 -11.98 -0.99
CA ALA A 126 11.94 -10.79 -1.27
C ALA A 126 12.49 -10.79 -2.71
N ALA A 127 12.34 -9.70 -3.45
CA ALA A 127 13.04 -9.57 -4.73
C ALA A 127 14.55 -9.36 -4.53
N GLY A 128 14.96 -8.83 -3.38
CA GLY A 128 16.35 -8.68 -2.97
C GLY A 128 16.92 -9.91 -2.26
N SER A 129 17.87 -9.68 -1.36
CA SER A 129 18.42 -10.74 -0.48
C SER A 129 17.65 -10.81 0.84
N VAL A 130 17.67 -11.96 1.49
CA VAL A 130 17.09 -12.16 2.83
C VAL A 130 18.23 -12.48 3.78
N ASN A 131 18.32 -11.75 4.89
CA ASN A 131 19.26 -11.99 5.97
C ASN A 131 18.52 -12.02 7.30
N CYS A 132 18.25 -13.21 7.86
CA CYS A 132 17.53 -13.32 9.12
C CYS A 132 18.00 -14.46 10.00
N ASP A 133 17.79 -14.40 11.31
CA ASP A 133 18.21 -15.48 12.21
C ASP A 133 17.40 -16.76 11.94
N ALA A 134 16.08 -16.72 12.12
CA ALA A 134 15.22 -17.89 11.97
C ALA A 134 13.94 -17.61 11.16
N VAL A 135 13.57 -18.54 10.29
CA VAL A 135 12.32 -18.48 9.51
C VAL A 135 11.55 -19.80 9.63
N HIS A 136 10.38 -19.74 10.27
CA HIS A 136 9.50 -20.90 10.48
C HIS A 136 8.75 -21.32 9.21
N GLY A 137 8.65 -20.43 8.22
CA GLY A 137 8.04 -20.70 6.93
C GLY A 137 9.05 -20.90 5.79
N ASN A 138 8.61 -20.62 4.57
CA ASN A 138 9.47 -20.69 3.38
C ASN A 138 10.19 -19.36 3.14
N VAL A 139 11.43 -19.44 2.65
CA VAL A 139 12.19 -18.28 2.21
C VAL A 139 12.34 -18.32 0.70
N THR A 140 11.97 -17.23 0.03
CA THR A 140 12.22 -17.00 -1.41
C THR A 140 12.89 -15.64 -1.59
N ALA A 141 14.10 -15.65 -2.14
CA ALA A 141 14.87 -14.44 -2.43
C ALA A 141 15.28 -14.40 -3.91
N GLY A 142 15.14 -13.25 -4.56
CA GLY A 142 15.73 -13.01 -5.86
C GLY A 142 17.27 -12.91 -5.79
N GLY A 143 17.79 -12.43 -4.66
CA GLY A 143 19.21 -12.41 -4.31
C GLY A 143 19.65 -13.67 -3.55
N SER A 144 20.47 -13.48 -2.52
CA SER A 144 20.93 -14.57 -1.64
C SER A 144 20.03 -14.71 -0.42
N VAL A 145 20.03 -15.91 0.17
CA VAL A 145 19.44 -16.19 1.48
C VAL A 145 20.59 -16.47 2.44
N THR A 146 20.65 -15.73 3.53
CA THR A 146 21.54 -15.98 4.67
C THR A 146 20.66 -16.08 5.91
N CYS A 147 20.43 -17.29 6.42
CA CYS A 147 19.70 -17.46 7.67
C CYS A 147 20.29 -18.56 8.51
N ASP A 148 20.21 -18.51 9.84
CA ASP A 148 20.68 -19.62 10.68
C ASP A 148 19.76 -20.83 10.45
N ASP A 149 18.47 -20.71 10.80
CA ASP A 149 17.50 -21.81 10.72
C ASP A 149 16.33 -21.52 9.76
N ILE A 150 16.03 -22.48 8.87
CA ILE A 150 14.85 -22.43 8.00
C ILE A 150 14.03 -23.72 8.16
N TYR A 151 12.86 -23.59 8.78
CA TYR A 151 12.03 -24.76 9.15
C TYR A 151 11.23 -25.35 7.99
N LEU A 152 11.15 -24.68 6.83
CA LEU A 152 10.59 -25.24 5.59
C LEU A 152 11.63 -25.21 4.46
N ASN A 153 11.33 -24.54 3.35
CA ASN A 153 12.15 -24.57 2.14
C ASN A 153 12.82 -23.22 1.88
N ALA A 154 14.01 -23.27 1.28
CA ALA A 154 14.75 -22.09 0.87
C ALA A 154 14.94 -22.06 -0.66
N ARG A 155 14.64 -20.91 -1.28
CA ARG A 155 14.93 -20.63 -2.69
C ARG A 155 15.67 -19.31 -2.83
N ALA A 156 16.79 -19.32 -3.55
CA ALA A 156 17.59 -18.14 -3.82
C ALA A 156 17.99 -18.08 -5.30
N GLY A 157 17.89 -16.90 -5.92
CA GLY A 157 18.55 -16.65 -7.21
C GLY A 157 20.07 -16.64 -7.09
N GLY A 158 20.58 -16.20 -5.94
CA GLY A 158 21.99 -16.19 -5.55
C GLY A 158 22.38 -17.43 -4.75
N ASN A 159 23.07 -17.22 -3.62
CA ASN A 159 23.52 -18.30 -2.74
C ASN A 159 22.50 -18.55 -1.62
N ILE A 160 22.54 -19.75 -1.05
CA ILE A 160 21.93 -20.05 0.25
C ILE A 160 23.08 -20.34 1.22
N THR A 161 23.10 -19.63 2.34
CA THR A 161 24.01 -19.88 3.47
C THR A 161 23.16 -20.05 4.72
N CYS A 162 23.33 -21.17 5.41
CA CYS A 162 22.57 -21.45 6.63
C CYS A 162 23.27 -22.39 7.60
N ASP A 163 22.70 -22.56 8.79
CA ASP A 163 23.03 -23.68 9.66
C ASP A 163 22.17 -24.87 9.20
N ASP A 164 20.85 -24.82 9.42
CA ASP A 164 19.95 -25.93 9.09
C ASP A 164 18.75 -25.50 8.21
N ILE A 165 18.44 -26.33 7.20
CA ILE A 165 17.16 -26.30 6.47
C ILE A 165 16.43 -27.62 6.72
N ALA A 166 15.26 -27.57 7.36
CA ALA A 166 14.46 -28.78 7.59
C ALA A 166 13.83 -29.34 6.29
N GLY A 167 13.54 -28.48 5.31
CA GLY A 167 12.99 -28.85 4.01
C GLY A 167 14.04 -28.90 2.89
N SER A 168 13.65 -28.45 1.70
CA SER A 168 14.52 -28.48 0.51
C SER A 168 15.15 -27.12 0.23
N ALA A 169 16.32 -27.13 -0.41
CA ALA A 169 17.10 -25.94 -0.74
C ALA A 169 17.34 -25.86 -2.27
N SER A 170 17.09 -24.70 -2.87
CA SER A 170 17.42 -24.45 -4.28
C SER A 170 18.10 -23.09 -4.47
N ALA A 171 19.32 -23.10 -4.99
CA ALA A 171 20.10 -21.90 -5.23
C ALA A 171 20.57 -21.81 -6.68
N GLY A 172 20.53 -20.63 -7.30
CA GLY A 172 21.21 -20.38 -8.56
C GLY A 172 22.74 -20.37 -8.43
N GLY A 173 23.25 -20.07 -7.23
CA GLY A 173 24.66 -20.06 -6.87
C GLY A 173 25.07 -21.31 -6.08
N ASN A 174 25.70 -21.09 -4.93
CA ASN A 174 26.11 -22.14 -4.00
C ASN A 174 25.05 -22.35 -2.91
N ILE A 175 25.01 -23.56 -2.36
CA ILE A 175 24.37 -23.86 -1.08
C ILE A 175 25.48 -24.18 -0.08
N THR A 176 25.44 -23.58 1.10
CA THR A 176 26.39 -23.83 2.19
C THR A 176 25.61 -23.93 3.48
N CYS A 177 25.36 -25.15 3.94
CA CYS A 177 24.57 -25.42 5.13
C CYS A 177 25.09 -26.64 5.88
N ASP A 178 24.98 -26.65 7.21
CA ASP A 178 25.36 -27.79 8.04
C ASP A 178 24.45 -29.00 7.77
N SER A 179 23.13 -28.77 7.72
CA SER A 179 22.16 -29.83 7.38
C SER A 179 21.06 -29.36 6.43
N ILE A 180 20.64 -30.27 5.54
CA ILE A 180 19.45 -30.10 4.70
C ILE A 180 18.61 -31.39 4.80
N GLY A 181 17.41 -31.29 5.38
CA GLY A 181 16.52 -32.43 5.59
C GLY A 181 15.88 -32.96 4.31
N GLY A 182 15.74 -32.10 3.29
CA GLY A 182 15.17 -32.42 1.99
C GLY A 182 16.20 -32.49 0.87
N HIS A 183 15.78 -32.14 -0.34
CA HIS A 183 16.65 -32.15 -1.51
C HIS A 183 17.38 -30.82 -1.66
N ALA A 184 18.66 -30.87 -2.02
CA ALA A 184 19.47 -29.70 -2.33
C ALA A 184 19.80 -29.65 -3.83
N SER A 185 19.61 -28.49 -4.45
CA SER A 185 19.98 -28.24 -5.83
C SER A 185 20.64 -26.87 -5.97
N ALA A 186 21.91 -26.88 -6.36
CA ALA A 186 22.70 -25.66 -6.58
C ALA A 186 23.09 -25.54 -8.06
N GLY A 187 23.08 -24.33 -8.60
CA GLY A 187 23.63 -24.04 -9.93
C GLY A 187 25.16 -24.18 -9.99
N ARG A 188 25.84 -24.19 -8.83
CA ARG A 188 27.29 -24.34 -8.72
C ARG A 188 27.69 -25.50 -7.81
N SER A 189 27.70 -25.29 -6.50
CA SER A 189 28.20 -26.27 -5.53
C SER A 189 27.31 -26.32 -4.29
N ILE A 190 27.29 -27.48 -3.64
CA ILE A 190 26.63 -27.72 -2.35
C ILE A 190 27.76 -28.09 -1.40
N ASN A 191 27.94 -27.32 -0.33
CA ASN A 191 28.97 -27.51 0.68
C ASN A 191 28.34 -27.69 2.04
#